data_AF-A0A379A8T0-F1
#
_entry.id   AF-A0A379A8T0-F1
#
_cell.length_a   1.000
_cell.length_b   1.000
_cell.length_c   1.000
_cell.angle_alpha   90.00
_cell.angle_beta   90.00
_cell.angle_gamma   90.00
#
_symmetry.space_group_name_H-M   'P 1'
#
loop_
_entity.id
_entity.type
_entity.pdbx_description
1 polymer ?
#
loop_
_entity_poly.entity_id
_entity_poly.type
_entity_poly.pdbx_seq_one_letter_code
_entity_poly.pdbx_strand_id
1 'polypeptide(L)'
;MAGALVSCCAAFVTDGVVVHQSLRPAGKNWLPGEGTWAVAWKYQPPEVSAEVLSVDFPVGRTGKIAAVLNLQPVQLDDKTVRRVNVGSLRRWQESDIVAGDVITLSLAGQGIPRLERVIWRVAERHYPQPPDASRYTPLSCYTFSAECQKQLLAKLRWLSQKTVLNIPGVERSTWLHLLENRQYDAPVRLADVNTGTDRRRNGPLSGAGGSALAPF
;
A
#
# COMPACT_ATOMS: atom_id res chain seq x y z
N MET A 1 -36.23 8.38 29.54
CA MET A 1 -36.20 8.03 28.10
C MET A 1 -35.11 6.98 27.92
N ALA A 2 -35.49 5.71 27.86
CA ALA A 2 -34.55 4.58 27.77
C ALA A 2 -34.17 4.35 26.30
N GLY A 3 -32.89 4.52 25.98
CA GLY A 3 -32.34 4.13 24.69
C GLY A 3 -32.39 2.62 24.55
N ALA A 4 -33.15 2.14 23.56
CA ALA A 4 -33.15 0.74 23.19
C ALA A 4 -31.79 0.40 22.58
N LEU A 5 -30.90 -0.15 23.41
CA LEU A 5 -29.76 -0.93 22.94
C LEU A 5 -30.34 -2.16 22.24
N VAL A 6 -30.42 -2.10 20.91
CA VAL A 6 -30.63 -3.28 20.08
C VAL A 6 -29.35 -4.11 20.18
N SER A 7 -29.27 -4.92 21.23
CA SER A 7 -28.29 -6.00 21.34
C SER A 7 -28.63 -7.03 20.27
N CYS A 8 -27.84 -7.05 19.20
CA CYS A 8 -27.99 -7.98 18.09
C CYS A 8 -27.66 -9.42 18.57
N CYS A 9 -28.67 -10.29 18.68
CA CYS A 9 -28.55 -11.66 19.20
C CYS A 9 -28.15 -12.70 18.13
N ALA A 10 -27.30 -12.36 17.17
CA ALA A 10 -26.69 -13.37 16.28
C ALA A 10 -25.33 -13.75 16.84
N ALA A 11 -25.08 -15.05 17.07
CA ALA A 11 -23.79 -15.56 17.54
C ALA A 11 -22.64 -15.42 16.51
N PHE A 12 -22.91 -14.79 15.36
CA PHE A 12 -22.00 -14.61 14.24
C PHE A 12 -22.35 -13.32 13.48
N VAL A 13 -21.36 -12.76 12.80
CA VAL A 13 -21.51 -11.54 11.99
C VAL A 13 -22.39 -11.83 10.77
N THR A 14 -23.38 -10.98 10.52
CA THR A 14 -24.25 -11.04 9.33
C THR A 14 -24.15 -9.74 8.56
N ASP A 15 -24.08 -9.81 7.22
CA ASP A 15 -23.95 -8.64 6.33
C ASP A 15 -25.26 -8.31 5.59
N GLY A 16 -26.34 -8.99 5.95
CA GLY A 16 -27.66 -8.82 5.36
C GLY A 16 -28.57 -10.03 5.57
N VAL A 17 -29.67 -10.04 4.83
CA VAL A 17 -30.64 -11.14 4.77
C VAL A 17 -30.79 -11.59 3.32
N VAL A 18 -30.89 -12.90 3.10
CA VAL A 18 -31.27 -13.44 1.80
C VAL A 18 -32.76 -13.76 1.83
N VAL A 19 -33.53 -13.13 0.95
CA VAL A 19 -34.96 -13.38 0.80
C VAL A 19 -35.14 -14.36 -0.34
N HIS A 20 -35.80 -15.48 -0.05
CA HIS A 20 -36.14 -16.51 -1.02
C HIS A 20 -37.63 -16.48 -1.33
N GLN A 21 -37.97 -16.71 -2.59
CA GLN A 21 -39.34 -17.09 -2.96
C GLN A 21 -39.65 -18.48 -2.42
N SER A 22 -40.93 -18.72 -2.12
CA SER A 22 -41.40 -20.02 -1.61
C SER A 22 -41.22 -21.15 -2.63
N LEU A 23 -41.35 -20.86 -3.92
CA LEU A 23 -41.11 -21.82 -5.00
C LEU A 23 -39.69 -21.66 -5.54
N ARG A 24 -38.89 -22.73 -5.48
CA ARG A 24 -37.49 -22.74 -5.92
C ARG A 24 -37.31 -23.62 -7.16
N PRO A 25 -36.67 -23.14 -8.24
CA PRO A 25 -36.36 -23.97 -9.40
C PRO A 25 -35.34 -25.05 -9.03
N ALA A 26 -35.43 -26.20 -9.68
CA ALA A 26 -34.52 -27.33 -9.45
C ALA A 26 -33.05 -26.90 -9.60
N GLY A 27 -32.21 -27.28 -8.62
CA GLY A 27 -30.82 -26.80 -8.50
C GLY A 27 -29.90 -27.10 -9.69
N LYS A 28 -30.28 -28.04 -10.57
CA LYS A 28 -29.51 -28.39 -11.77
C LYS A 28 -29.39 -27.24 -12.79
N ASN A 29 -30.29 -26.25 -12.73
CA ASN A 29 -30.34 -25.16 -13.71
C ASN A 29 -29.88 -23.80 -13.12
N TRP A 30 -29.16 -23.79 -12.00
CA TRP A 30 -28.70 -22.53 -11.41
C TRP A 30 -27.47 -22.00 -12.16
N LEU A 31 -27.62 -20.80 -12.71
CA LEU A 31 -26.54 -20.05 -13.35
C LEU A 31 -26.26 -18.75 -12.56
N PRO A 32 -25.00 -18.31 -12.43
CA PRO A 32 -24.67 -17.04 -11.80
C PRO A 32 -25.38 -15.87 -12.50
N GLY A 33 -26.13 -15.08 -11.75
CA GLY A 33 -26.87 -13.92 -12.28
C GLY A 33 -28.31 -14.20 -12.73
N GLU A 34 -28.74 -15.46 -12.81
CA GLU A 34 -30.09 -15.86 -13.27
C GLU A 34 -31.04 -16.25 -12.12
N GLY A 35 -30.61 -16.06 -10.88
CA GLY A 35 -31.36 -16.45 -9.67
C GLY A 35 -32.48 -15.49 -9.28
N THR A 36 -33.54 -15.37 -10.09
CA THR A 36 -34.69 -14.47 -9.83
C THR A 36 -35.51 -14.82 -8.58
N TRP A 37 -35.33 -16.03 -8.05
CA TRP A 37 -36.02 -16.57 -6.87
C TRP A 37 -35.32 -16.22 -5.54
N ALA A 38 -34.18 -15.54 -5.57
CA ALA A 38 -33.47 -15.11 -4.37
C ALA A 38 -32.85 -13.72 -4.54
N VAL A 39 -32.96 -12.88 -3.51
CA VAL A 39 -32.29 -11.57 -3.46
C VAL A 39 -31.53 -11.43 -2.15
N ALA A 40 -30.29 -10.96 -2.23
CA ALA A 40 -29.49 -10.62 -1.06
C ALA A 40 -29.72 -9.14 -0.71
N TRP A 41 -30.40 -8.89 0.40
CA TRP A 41 -30.58 -7.55 0.96
C TRP A 41 -29.46 -7.29 1.96
N LYS A 42 -28.44 -6.53 1.54
CA LYS A 42 -27.29 -6.16 2.38
C LYS A 42 -27.63 -5.01 3.32
N TYR A 43 -27.12 -5.06 4.55
CA TYR A 43 -27.19 -3.94 5.48
C TYR A 43 -26.34 -2.78 4.98
N GLN A 44 -26.75 -1.55 5.27
CA GLN A 44 -25.91 -0.39 5.00
C GLN A 44 -24.71 -0.43 5.95
N PRO A 45 -23.48 -0.35 5.43
CA PRO A 45 -22.31 -0.35 6.28
C PRO A 45 -22.33 0.89 7.18
N PRO A 46 -21.88 0.79 8.44
CA PRO A 46 -21.77 1.95 9.31
C PRO A 46 -20.83 2.98 8.67
N GLU A 47 -21.31 4.22 8.61
CA GLU A 47 -20.57 5.37 8.11
C GLU A 47 -20.11 6.24 9.28
N VAL A 48 -18.83 6.62 9.30
CA VAL A 48 -18.27 7.55 10.30
C VAL A 48 -17.60 8.73 9.62
N SER A 49 -17.67 9.91 10.24
CA SER A 49 -16.97 11.09 9.77
C SER A 49 -15.56 11.18 10.36
N ALA A 50 -14.60 11.61 9.55
CA ALA A 50 -13.23 11.87 9.98
C ALA A 50 -12.66 13.09 9.27
N GLU A 51 -11.84 13.85 9.99
CA GLU A 51 -11.09 14.98 9.45
C GLU A 51 -9.82 14.48 8.74
N VAL A 52 -9.52 15.07 7.57
CA VAL A 52 -8.30 14.80 6.80
C VAL A 52 -7.17 15.67 7.34
N LEU A 53 -6.13 15.06 7.89
CA LEU A 53 -4.95 15.77 8.40
C LEU A 53 -3.95 16.10 7.29
N SER A 54 -3.71 15.17 6.37
CA SER A 54 -2.81 15.37 5.24
C SER A 54 -3.06 14.39 4.10
N VAL A 55 -2.51 14.69 2.93
CA VAL A 55 -2.59 13.84 1.74
C VAL A 55 -1.18 13.43 1.33
N ASP A 56 -0.92 12.13 1.33
CA ASP A 56 0.34 11.54 0.87
C ASP A 56 0.17 10.95 -0.54
N PHE A 57 1.23 11.06 -1.34
CA PHE A 57 1.28 10.52 -2.71
C PHE A 57 2.33 9.42 -2.87
N PRO A 58 2.14 8.23 -2.28
CA PRO A 58 3.12 7.15 -2.41
C PRO A 58 3.21 6.64 -3.85
N VAL A 59 4.45 6.52 -4.34
CA VAL A 59 4.74 5.90 -5.64
C VAL A 59 4.87 4.40 -5.49
N GLY A 60 4.10 3.67 -6.31
CA GLY A 60 4.07 2.21 -6.31
C GLY A 60 5.27 1.57 -7.02
N ARG A 61 5.32 0.23 -6.97
CA ARG A 61 6.37 -0.59 -7.61
C ARG A 61 6.45 -0.42 -9.14
N THR A 62 5.34 -0.03 -9.77
CA THR A 62 5.22 0.16 -11.23
C THR A 62 5.27 1.64 -11.64
N GLY A 63 5.64 2.55 -10.73
CA GLY A 63 5.63 3.99 -10.99
C GLY A 63 4.23 4.65 -10.89
N LYS A 64 3.16 3.86 -10.68
CA LYS A 64 1.82 4.41 -10.46
C LYS A 64 1.77 5.17 -9.13
N ILE A 65 1.34 6.42 -9.18
CA ILE A 65 1.13 7.28 -8.00
C ILE A 65 -0.27 7.01 -7.45
N ALA A 66 -0.34 6.68 -6.16
CA ALA A 66 -1.58 6.56 -5.43
C ALA A 66 -1.79 7.79 -4.53
N ALA A 67 -3.05 8.07 -4.18
CA ALA A 67 -3.40 9.10 -3.21
C ALA A 67 -3.92 8.45 -1.92
N VAL A 68 -3.34 8.85 -0.79
CA VAL A 68 -3.62 8.30 0.53
C VAL A 68 -3.91 9.45 1.49
N LEU A 69 -5.04 9.41 2.17
CA LEU A 69 -5.42 10.41 3.16
C LEU A 69 -4.98 9.92 4.55
N ASN A 70 -4.29 10.78 5.29
CA ASN A 70 -4.08 10.62 6.72
C ASN A 70 -5.20 11.32 7.45
N LEU A 71 -5.78 10.65 8.43
CA LEU A 71 -7.01 11.06 9.07
C LEU A 71 -6.81 11.21 10.57
N GLN A 72 -7.60 12.07 11.18
CA GLN A 72 -7.76 12.05 12.62
C GLN A 72 -8.27 10.65 13.02
N PRO A 73 -7.62 9.95 13.97
CA PRO A 73 -7.99 8.59 14.34
C PRO A 73 -9.47 8.50 14.72
N VAL A 74 -10.24 7.72 13.95
CA VAL A 74 -11.66 7.49 14.20
C VAL A 74 -11.90 6.01 14.44
N GLN A 75 -12.79 5.68 15.39
CA GLN A 75 -13.23 4.31 15.61
C GLN A 75 -14.34 3.99 14.60
N LEU A 76 -14.11 2.95 13.80
CA LEU A 76 -15.07 2.43 12.84
C LEU A 76 -15.23 0.93 13.10
N ASP A 77 -16.36 0.56 13.70
CA ASP A 77 -16.59 -0.78 14.23
C ASP A 77 -15.49 -1.13 15.26
N ASP A 78 -14.90 -2.32 15.20
CA ASP A 78 -13.80 -2.75 16.09
C ASP A 78 -12.41 -2.24 15.67
N LYS A 79 -12.31 -1.36 14.65
CA LYS A 79 -11.02 -0.88 14.12
C LYS A 79 -10.86 0.63 14.26
N THR A 80 -9.66 1.07 14.66
CA THR A 80 -9.27 2.48 14.57
C THR A 80 -8.68 2.78 13.20
N VAL A 81 -9.36 3.61 12.41
CA VAL A 81 -8.91 4.02 11.08
C VAL A 81 -8.12 5.33 11.20
N ARG A 82 -6.88 5.32 10.71
CA ARG A 82 -5.99 6.50 10.66
C ARG A 82 -5.64 6.92 9.25
N ARG A 83 -5.91 6.05 8.28
CA ARG A 83 -5.47 6.20 6.90
C ARG A 83 -6.44 5.51 5.97
N VAL A 84 -6.77 6.15 4.86
CA VAL A 84 -7.62 5.59 3.80
C VAL A 84 -6.97 5.80 2.43
N ASN A 85 -7.09 4.80 1.57
CA ASN A 85 -6.58 4.87 0.21
C ASN A 85 -7.70 5.35 -0.73
N VAL A 86 -7.48 6.47 -1.41
CA VAL A 86 -8.42 7.03 -2.40
C VAL A 86 -8.29 6.31 -3.75
N GLY A 87 -7.10 5.80 -4.05
CA GLY A 87 -6.78 5.10 -5.29
C GLY A 87 -5.81 5.91 -6.14
N SER A 88 -6.18 6.15 -7.40
CA SER A 88 -5.33 6.87 -8.35
C SER A 88 -5.33 8.38 -8.09
N LEU A 89 -4.28 9.06 -8.55
CA LEU A 89 -4.20 10.52 -8.50
C LEU A 89 -5.39 11.19 -9.19
N ARG A 90 -5.84 10.65 -10.34
CA ARG A 90 -7.03 11.14 -11.05
C ARG A 90 -8.29 11.08 -10.18
N ARG A 91 -8.52 9.96 -9.47
CA ARG A 91 -9.69 9.83 -8.59
C ARG A 91 -9.65 10.82 -7.44
N TRP A 92 -8.46 11.11 -6.92
CA TRP A 92 -8.29 12.15 -5.90
C TRP A 92 -8.59 13.55 -6.46
N GLN A 93 -8.12 13.87 -7.67
CA GLN A 93 -8.44 15.14 -8.35
C GLN A 93 -9.95 15.30 -8.58
N GLU A 94 -10.64 14.24 -9.00
CA GLU A 94 -12.09 14.22 -9.16
C GLU A 94 -12.83 14.39 -7.81
N SER A 95 -12.26 13.87 -6.73
CA SER A 95 -12.83 13.99 -5.38
C SER A 95 -12.55 15.35 -4.73
N ASP A 96 -11.53 16.08 -5.20
CA ASP A 96 -11.13 17.41 -4.75
C ASP A 96 -11.03 17.49 -3.20
N ILE A 97 -10.16 16.64 -2.62
CA ILE A 97 -9.96 16.54 -1.17
C ILE A 97 -8.65 17.20 -0.77
N VAL A 98 -8.71 18.11 0.20
CA VAL A 98 -7.53 18.76 0.81
C VAL A 98 -7.45 18.49 2.31
N ALA A 99 -6.32 18.84 2.92
CA ALA A 99 -6.18 18.82 4.37
C ALA A 99 -7.19 19.78 5.02
N GLY A 100 -7.82 19.33 6.11
CA GLY A 100 -8.90 19.99 6.83
C GLY A 100 -10.31 19.62 6.36
N ASP A 101 -10.48 18.99 5.19
CA ASP A 101 -11.80 18.51 4.76
C ASP A 101 -12.31 17.39 5.69
N VAL A 102 -13.63 17.32 5.87
CA VAL A 102 -14.26 16.22 6.62
C VAL A 102 -14.91 15.27 5.63
N ILE A 103 -14.54 13.99 5.74
CA ILE A 103 -14.99 12.91 4.88
C ILE A 103 -15.79 11.88 5.66
N THR A 104 -16.59 11.10 4.95
CA THR A 104 -17.28 9.92 5.49
C THR A 104 -16.64 8.65 4.99
N LEU A 105 -16.47 7.70 5.91
CA LEU A 105 -15.79 6.43 5.72
C LEU A 105 -16.72 5.26 6.06
N SER A 106 -16.61 4.19 5.29
CA SER A 106 -17.26 2.91 5.56
C SER A 106 -16.24 1.77 5.55
N LEU A 107 -16.64 0.60 6.09
CA LEU A 107 -15.88 -0.63 5.90
C LEU A 107 -16.44 -1.42 4.73
N ALA A 108 -15.58 -1.76 3.77
CA ALA A 108 -15.94 -2.70 2.72
C ALA A 108 -15.45 -4.11 3.04
N GLY A 109 -16.36 -5.08 2.98
CA GLY A 109 -16.08 -6.51 3.11
C GLY A 109 -15.29 -6.83 4.38
N GLN A 110 -14.04 -7.27 4.22
CA GLN A 110 -13.13 -7.73 5.29
C GLN A 110 -12.56 -6.59 6.18
N GLY A 111 -13.26 -5.47 6.26
CA GLY A 111 -12.87 -4.31 7.06
C GLY A 111 -11.74 -3.48 6.45
N ILE A 112 -11.78 -3.28 5.12
CA ILE A 112 -10.94 -2.30 4.42
C ILE A 112 -11.67 -0.95 4.44
N PRO A 113 -11.10 0.12 5.00
CA PRO A 113 -11.74 1.43 5.01
C PRO A 113 -11.87 1.98 3.59
N ARG A 114 -13.05 2.49 3.25
CA ARG A 114 -13.35 3.16 1.99
C ARG A 114 -13.84 4.57 2.24
N LEU A 115 -13.41 5.48 1.37
CA LEU A 115 -13.96 6.82 1.24
C LEU A 115 -15.30 6.74 0.50
N GLU A 116 -16.35 7.25 1.14
CA GLU A 116 -17.69 7.36 0.53
C GLU A 116 -17.91 8.74 -0.08
N ARG A 117 -17.78 9.81 0.72
CA ARG A 117 -18.06 11.18 0.28
C ARG A 117 -17.37 12.22 1.16
N VAL A 118 -17.29 13.45 0.65
CA VAL A 118 -16.86 14.64 1.40
C VAL A 118 -18.11 15.32 1.94
N ILE A 119 -18.17 15.55 3.26
CA ILE A 119 -19.34 16.17 3.92
C ILE A 119 -19.12 17.63 4.28
N TRP A 120 -17.87 18.03 4.47
CA TRP A 120 -17.54 19.43 4.73
C TRP A 120 -16.19 19.77 4.11
N ARG A 121 -16.08 20.99 3.59
CA ARG A 121 -14.90 21.50 2.90
C ARG A 121 -14.39 22.76 3.59
N VAL A 122 -13.08 22.86 3.77
CA VAL A 122 -12.45 24.08 4.28
C VAL A 122 -12.60 25.24 3.30
N ALA A 123 -12.75 26.45 3.84
CA ALA A 123 -12.85 27.67 3.04
C ALA A 123 -11.53 28.03 2.35
N GLU A 124 -10.42 27.95 3.08
CA GLU A 124 -9.08 28.17 2.54
C GLU A 124 -8.46 26.85 2.12
N ARG A 125 -8.23 26.68 0.81
CA ARG A 125 -7.83 25.39 0.22
C ARG A 125 -6.36 25.42 -0.20
N HIS A 126 -5.55 24.70 0.55
CA HIS A 126 -4.14 24.48 0.24
C HIS A 126 -3.97 23.13 -0.48
N TYR A 127 -3.74 23.20 -1.79
CA TYR A 127 -3.60 22.00 -2.61
C TYR A 127 -2.20 21.38 -2.45
N PRO A 128 -2.11 20.10 -2.03
CA PRO A 128 -0.83 19.43 -1.97
C PRO A 128 -0.31 19.15 -3.39
N GLN A 129 0.99 19.31 -3.61
CA GLN A 129 1.59 19.05 -4.92
C GLN A 129 1.92 17.55 -5.06
N PRO A 130 1.26 16.83 -5.99
CA PRO A 130 1.63 15.46 -6.28
C PRO A 130 2.98 15.41 -7.01
N PRO A 131 3.74 14.31 -6.85
CA PRO A 131 5.00 14.16 -7.55
C PRO A 131 4.75 14.00 -9.05
N ASP A 132 5.69 14.47 -9.88
CA ASP A 132 5.55 14.42 -11.33
C ASP A 132 5.57 12.97 -11.84
N ALA A 133 4.47 12.57 -12.47
CA ALA A 133 4.30 11.24 -13.07
C ALA A 133 5.34 10.96 -14.17
N SER A 134 5.84 11.99 -14.86
CA SER A 134 6.85 11.84 -15.92
C SER A 134 8.18 11.29 -15.41
N ARG A 135 8.47 11.44 -14.10
CA ARG A 135 9.70 10.93 -13.47
C ARG A 135 9.65 9.42 -13.20
N TYR A 136 8.47 8.78 -13.27
CA TYR A 136 8.26 7.38 -12.88
C TYR A 136 7.73 6.53 -14.04
N THR A 137 8.53 6.43 -15.10
CA THR A 137 8.21 5.65 -16.30
C THR A 137 8.82 4.24 -16.23
N PRO A 138 8.40 3.32 -17.12
CA PRO A 138 9.04 2.01 -17.25
C PRO A 138 10.55 2.08 -17.50
N LEU A 139 11.05 3.19 -18.05
CA LEU A 139 12.46 3.45 -18.38
C LEU A 139 13.16 4.41 -17.40
N SER A 140 12.57 4.69 -16.23
CA SER A 140 13.21 5.48 -15.18
C SER A 140 13.51 4.65 -13.92
N CYS A 141 14.02 5.30 -12.86
CA CYS A 141 14.27 4.69 -11.55
C CYS A 141 15.22 3.47 -11.56
N TYR A 142 16.39 3.62 -12.18
CA TYR A 142 17.49 2.63 -12.14
C TYR A 142 18.55 2.90 -11.06
N THR A 143 18.42 3.99 -10.31
CA THR A 143 19.31 4.36 -9.21
C THR A 143 18.68 4.01 -7.87
N PHE A 144 19.52 3.65 -6.90
CA PHE A 144 19.08 3.41 -5.53
C PHE A 144 18.92 4.75 -4.81
N SER A 145 17.69 5.24 -4.77
CA SER A 145 17.29 6.44 -4.04
C SER A 145 15.99 6.17 -3.27
N ALA A 146 15.69 6.97 -2.25
CA ALA A 146 14.47 6.82 -1.46
C ALA A 146 13.19 6.83 -2.32
N GLU A 147 13.16 7.65 -3.38
CA GLU A 147 12.03 7.74 -4.30
C GLU A 147 11.88 6.50 -5.21
N CYS A 148 13.00 5.96 -5.68
CA CYS A 148 13.02 4.91 -6.71
C CYS A 148 13.24 3.49 -6.15
N GLN A 149 13.58 3.33 -4.87
CA GLN A 149 13.93 2.05 -4.25
C GLN A 149 12.92 0.93 -4.56
N LYS A 150 11.61 1.21 -4.42
CA LYS A 150 10.55 0.22 -4.69
C LYS A 150 10.51 -0.22 -6.16
N GLN A 151 10.81 0.69 -7.08
CA GLN A 151 10.81 0.43 -8.52
C GLN A 151 12.06 -0.30 -8.95
N LEU A 152 13.23 0.13 -8.48
CA LEU A 152 14.51 -0.54 -8.73
C LEU A 152 14.45 -2.01 -8.26
N LEU A 153 13.99 -2.24 -7.03
CA LEU A 153 13.83 -3.60 -6.50
C LEU A 153 12.86 -4.44 -7.34
N ALA A 154 11.77 -3.85 -7.82
CA ALA A 154 10.82 -4.54 -8.69
C ALA A 154 11.46 -4.93 -10.04
N LYS A 155 12.27 -4.05 -10.63
CA LYS A 155 13.01 -4.29 -11.87
C LYS A 155 14.08 -5.38 -11.70
N LEU A 156 14.88 -5.30 -10.64
CA LEU A 156 15.90 -6.32 -10.33
C LEU A 156 15.26 -7.69 -10.11
N ARG A 157 14.16 -7.76 -9.34
CA ARG A 157 13.40 -9.00 -9.16
C ARG A 157 12.88 -9.54 -10.49
N TRP A 158 12.39 -8.68 -11.37
CA TRP A 158 11.92 -9.07 -12.69
C TRP A 158 13.04 -9.61 -13.58
N LEU A 159 14.21 -8.95 -13.60
CA LEU A 159 15.40 -9.41 -14.33
C LEU A 159 15.87 -10.81 -13.88
N SER A 160 15.81 -11.09 -12.57
CA SER A 160 16.21 -12.41 -12.03
C SER A 160 15.24 -13.55 -12.36
N GLN A 161 14.06 -13.28 -12.91
CA GLN A 161 13.07 -14.31 -13.21
C GLN A 161 13.63 -15.33 -14.22
N LYS A 162 13.15 -16.58 -14.10
CA LYS A 162 13.51 -17.70 -14.98
C LYS A 162 13.32 -17.39 -16.48
N THR A 163 12.36 -16.54 -16.81
CA THR A 163 12.01 -16.15 -18.18
C THR A 163 12.90 -15.05 -18.75
N VAL A 164 13.73 -14.39 -17.93
CA VAL A 164 14.53 -13.23 -18.34
C VAL A 164 16.02 -13.56 -18.30
N LEU A 165 16.67 -13.48 -17.13
CA LEU A 165 18.09 -13.85 -16.98
C LEU A 165 18.31 -15.19 -16.26
N ASN A 166 17.25 -15.77 -15.67
CA ASN A 166 17.32 -17.04 -14.94
C ASN A 166 18.46 -17.09 -13.91
N ILE A 167 18.44 -16.18 -12.93
CA ILE A 167 19.45 -16.12 -11.87
C ILE A 167 18.89 -16.86 -10.65
N PRO A 168 19.20 -18.17 -10.46
CA PRO A 168 18.62 -18.95 -9.38
C PRO A 168 19.09 -18.46 -8.01
N GLY A 169 18.23 -18.57 -7.00
CA GLY A 169 18.55 -18.18 -5.62
C GLY A 169 18.54 -16.68 -5.34
N VAL A 170 18.27 -15.84 -6.35
CA VAL A 170 18.18 -14.39 -6.17
C VAL A 170 16.72 -13.95 -6.11
N GLU A 171 16.24 -13.76 -4.89
CA GLU A 171 14.87 -13.31 -4.61
C GLU A 171 14.84 -11.85 -4.13
N ARG A 172 13.64 -11.37 -3.77
CA ARG A 172 13.43 -10.00 -3.29
C ARG A 172 14.30 -9.68 -2.07
N SER A 173 14.41 -10.60 -1.10
CA SER A 173 15.22 -10.42 0.11
C SER A 173 16.70 -10.31 -0.23
N THR A 174 17.22 -11.18 -1.09
CA THR A 174 18.62 -11.14 -1.56
C THR A 174 18.95 -9.78 -2.18
N TRP A 175 18.09 -9.27 -3.06
CA TRP A 175 18.27 -7.93 -3.64
C TRP A 175 18.19 -6.80 -2.61
N LEU A 176 17.27 -6.87 -1.65
CA LEU A 176 17.18 -5.88 -0.57
C LEU A 176 18.47 -5.83 0.25
N HIS A 177 18.98 -6.99 0.68
CA HIS A 177 20.24 -7.07 1.41
C HIS A 177 21.42 -6.50 0.61
N LEU A 178 21.51 -6.81 -0.68
CA LEU A 178 22.57 -6.28 -1.55
C LEU A 178 22.48 -4.76 -1.70
N LEU A 179 21.27 -4.20 -1.80
CA LEU A 179 21.07 -2.77 -1.96
C LEU A 179 21.33 -1.99 -0.65
N GLU A 180 20.91 -2.53 0.49
CA GLU A 180 21.13 -1.91 1.81
C GLU A 180 22.61 -1.92 2.21
N ASN A 181 23.33 -3.00 1.91
CA ASN A 181 24.76 -3.12 2.24
C ASN A 181 25.68 -2.30 1.31
N ARG A 182 25.15 -1.72 0.23
CA ARG A 182 25.89 -0.90 -0.76
C ARG A 182 25.94 0.58 -0.43
N GLN A 183 25.49 0.98 0.76
CA GLN A 183 25.46 2.38 1.22
C GLN A 183 26.84 3.08 1.28
N TYR A 184 27.95 2.42 0.93
CA TYR A 184 29.31 2.96 0.89
C TYR A 184 29.96 3.15 -0.49
N ASP A 185 29.31 2.82 -1.62
CA ASP A 185 29.95 3.05 -2.93
C ASP A 185 29.01 3.71 -3.96
N ALA A 186 29.58 4.68 -4.67
CA ALA A 186 29.07 5.54 -5.73
C ALA A 186 28.16 4.84 -6.79
N PRO A 187 27.35 5.61 -7.56
CA PRO A 187 26.34 5.05 -8.47
C PRO A 187 26.94 4.09 -9.50
N VAL A 188 26.56 2.81 -9.40
CA VAL A 188 26.91 1.78 -10.39
C VAL A 188 26.09 1.96 -11.65
N ARG A 189 26.76 2.09 -12.80
CA ARG A 189 26.14 2.01 -14.12
C ARG A 189 25.91 0.54 -14.44
N LEU A 190 24.80 0.21 -15.10
CA LEU A 190 24.46 -1.16 -15.52
C LEU A 190 25.52 -1.84 -16.43
N ALA A 191 26.55 -1.11 -16.86
CA ALA A 191 27.67 -1.62 -17.65
C ALA A 191 28.68 -2.45 -16.83
N ASP A 192 28.71 -2.33 -15.51
CA ASP A 192 29.78 -2.90 -14.67
C ASP A 192 29.51 -4.34 -14.21
N VAL A 193 28.38 -4.94 -14.61
CA VAL A 193 27.99 -6.30 -14.20
C VAL A 193 28.76 -7.40 -14.95
N ASN A 194 29.52 -7.05 -16.01
CA ASN A 194 30.14 -8.04 -16.91
C ASN A 194 31.65 -8.27 -16.76
N THR A 195 32.32 -7.71 -15.75
CA THR A 195 33.74 -8.04 -15.52
C THR A 195 33.94 -8.56 -14.11
N GLY A 196 33.83 -9.89 -13.97
CA GLY A 196 34.38 -10.61 -12.84
C GLY A 196 35.89 -10.37 -12.78
N THR A 197 36.30 -9.40 -11.96
CA THR A 197 37.69 -9.27 -11.51
C THR A 197 37.66 -8.86 -10.04
N ASP A 198 37.70 -9.87 -9.19
CA ASP A 198 38.05 -9.78 -7.79
C ASP A 198 39.48 -9.23 -7.69
N ARG A 199 39.62 -7.91 -7.53
CA ARG A 199 40.86 -7.29 -7.05
C ARG A 199 40.70 -6.96 -5.57
N ARG A 200 40.85 -7.98 -4.71
CA ARG A 200 41.25 -7.71 -3.33
C ARG A 200 42.62 -7.06 -3.33
N ARG A 201 42.68 -5.85 -2.77
CA ARG A 201 43.91 -5.11 -2.46
C ARG A 201 44.60 -5.81 -1.30
N ASN A 202 45.84 -6.23 -1.50
CA ASN A 202 46.79 -6.50 -0.43
C ASN A 202 47.81 -5.35 -0.38
N GLY A 203 47.98 -4.80 0.82
CA GLY A 203 49.10 -3.95 1.22
C GLY A 203 48.70 -2.70 2.00
N PRO A 204 49.54 -2.19 2.93
CA PRO A 204 50.27 -2.91 3.97
C PRO A 204 49.92 -2.34 5.38
N LEU A 205 50.10 -3.14 6.43
CA LEU A 205 49.95 -2.69 7.82
C LEU A 205 51.25 -2.01 8.30
N SER A 206 51.13 -0.74 8.65
CA SER A 206 52.01 0.06 9.52
C SER A 206 51.04 0.95 10.31
N GLY A 207 51.05 1.15 11.62
CA GLY A 207 51.96 0.86 12.74
C GLY A 207 51.50 1.80 13.89
N ALA A 208 52.00 1.57 15.11
CA ALA A 208 51.72 2.29 16.38
C ALA A 208 50.41 1.88 17.09
N GLY A 209 50.36 1.59 18.38
CA GLY A 209 51.33 1.66 19.47
C GLY A 209 50.53 1.73 20.78
N GLY A 210 50.92 1.01 21.84
CA GLY A 210 50.24 1.12 23.14
C GLY A 210 50.46 -0.08 24.05
N SER A 211 51.59 -0.07 24.76
CA SER A 211 51.90 -0.93 25.90
C SER A 211 51.07 -0.53 27.13
N ALA A 212 50.48 -1.49 27.85
CA ALA A 212 50.47 -1.56 29.32
C ALA A 212 49.70 -2.79 29.86
N LEU A 213 50.46 -3.67 30.51
CA LEU A 213 50.18 -4.36 31.78
C LEU A 213 49.09 -5.46 31.87
N ALA A 214 49.62 -6.68 32.14
CA ALA A 214 49.03 -7.87 32.78
C ALA A 214 48.52 -7.58 34.23
N PRO A 215 47.96 -8.51 35.05
CA PRO A 215 48.03 -9.99 35.07
C PRO A 215 46.63 -10.67 35.10
N PHE A 216 46.41 -11.99 34.92
CA PHE A 216 47.12 -13.24 35.16
C PHE A 216 46.93 -14.21 33.99
#